data_AF-A0A2A8U435-F1
#
_entry.id   AF-A0A2A8U435-F1
#
_cell.length_a   1.000
_cell.length_b   1.000
_cell.length_c   1.000
_cell.angle_alpha   90.00
_cell.angle_beta   90.00
_cell.angle_gamma   90.00
#
_symmetry.space_group_name_H-M   'P 1'
#
loop_
_entity.id
_entity.type
_entity.pdbx_description
1 polymer ?
#
loop_
_entity_poly.entity_id
_entity_poly.type
_entity_poly.pdbx_seq_one_letter_code
_entity_poly.pdbx_strand_id
1 'polypeptide(L)'
;MENKVYVFIGVLAAISIFILSIVFLYFNPYSNQMLDKKVYITVFFILLLPSFLAVIAVLVRKPILMILFGAWLLPGTLYLSIAAIPTLWNLYIIFLIIYFISIVRIKKRNA
;
A
#
# COMPACT_ATOMS: atom_id res chain seq x y z
N MET A 1 15.14 -9.19 -18.30
CA MET A 1 15.27 -7.97 -17.47
C MET A 1 13.92 -7.44 -17.00
N GLU A 2 12.86 -7.54 -17.81
CA GLU A 2 11.52 -7.00 -17.52
C GLU A 2 10.90 -7.45 -16.19
N ASN A 3 11.07 -8.70 -15.76
CA ASN A 3 10.51 -9.18 -14.48
C ASN A 3 11.09 -8.42 -13.27
N LYS A 4 12.40 -8.12 -13.29
CA LYS A 4 13.05 -7.38 -12.20
C LYS A 4 12.48 -5.96 -12.06
N VAL A 5 12.08 -5.35 -13.19
CA VAL A 5 11.47 -4.01 -13.21
C VAL A 5 10.11 -4.05 -12.51
N TYR A 6 9.23 -5.00 -12.82
CA TYR A 6 7.92 -5.07 -12.18
C TYR A 6 7.99 -5.47 -10.70
N VAL A 7 8.96 -6.30 -10.32
CA VAL A 7 9.25 -6.56 -8.89
C VAL A 7 9.67 -5.27 -8.19
N PHE A 8 10.58 -4.50 -8.79
CA PHE A 8 11.02 -3.22 -8.24
C PHE A 8 9.86 -2.22 -8.12
N ILE A 9 9.01 -2.11 -9.16
CA ILE A 9 7.81 -1.26 -9.15
C ILE A 9 6.84 -1.69 -8.04
N GLY A 10 6.59 -2.99 -7.89
CA GLY A 10 5.71 -3.51 -6.84
C GLY A 10 6.24 -3.25 -5.43
N VAL A 11 7.55 -3.40 -5.23
CA VAL A 11 8.22 -3.07 -3.96
C VAL A 11 8.10 -1.59 -3.66
N LEU A 12 8.43 -0.72 -4.63
CA LEU A 12 8.30 0.72 -4.47
C LEU A 12 6.87 1.13 -4.12
N ALA A 13 5.87 0.58 -4.81
CA ALA A 13 4.47 0.88 -4.52
C ALA A 13 4.06 0.48 -3.10
N ALA A 14 4.43 -0.73 -2.67
CA ALA A 14 4.11 -1.20 -1.32
C ALA A 14 4.85 -0.40 -0.22
N ILE A 15 6.12 -0.06 -0.44
CA ILE A 15 6.90 0.80 0.46
C ILE A 15 6.29 2.20 0.54
N SER A 16 5.86 2.77 -0.59
CA SER A 16 5.22 4.08 -0.60
C SER A 16 3.93 4.11 0.22
N ILE A 17 3.09 3.07 0.14
CA ILE A 17 1.89 2.94 0.99
C ILE A 17 2.26 2.84 2.47
N PHE A 18 3.30 2.06 2.78
CA PHE A 18 3.81 1.91 4.14
C PHE A 18 4.30 3.24 4.71
N ILE A 19 5.14 3.97 3.96
CA ILE A 19 5.66 5.29 4.36
C ILE A 19 4.51 6.28 4.53
N LEU A 20 3.55 6.30 3.59
CA LEU A 20 2.39 7.19 3.67
C LEU A 20 1.54 6.91 4.93
N SER A 21 1.51 5.66 5.38
CA SER A 21 0.82 5.25 6.62
C SER A 21 1.55 5.72 7.88
N ILE A 22 2.88 5.71 7.87
CA ILE A 22 3.70 6.32 8.94
C ILE A 22 3.46 7.83 8.97
N VAL A 23 3.49 8.49 7.80
CA VAL A 23 3.21 9.93 7.69
C VAL A 23 1.82 10.26 8.21
N PHE A 24 0.80 9.45 7.88
CA PHE A 24 -0.55 9.63 8.40
C PHE A 24 -0.63 9.56 9.93
N LEU A 25 0.10 8.64 10.56
CA LEU A 25 0.03 8.42 12.01
C LEU A 25 0.86 9.41 12.84
N TYR A 26 1.98 9.87 12.31
CA TYR A 26 2.99 10.59 13.11
C TYR A 26 3.32 11.98 12.56
N PHE A 27 3.07 12.23 11.27
CA PHE A 27 3.48 13.45 10.57
C PHE A 27 2.33 14.02 9.72
N ASN A 28 1.10 13.93 10.22
CA ASN A 28 -0.08 14.38 9.48
C ASN A 28 -0.01 15.92 9.27
N PRO A 29 0.14 16.42 8.03
CA PRO A 29 0.28 17.85 7.79
C PRO A 29 -1.03 18.64 7.97
N TYR A 30 -2.16 17.93 8.14
CA TYR A 30 -3.48 18.52 8.24
C TYR A 30 -4.00 18.60 9.68
N SER A 31 -3.29 18.02 10.65
CA SER A 31 -3.68 18.08 12.06
C SER A 31 -2.48 17.86 12.98
N ASN A 32 -2.40 18.71 14.02
CA ASN A 32 -1.44 18.55 15.12
C ASN A 32 -2.06 17.83 16.33
N GLN A 33 -3.28 17.30 16.21
CA GLN A 33 -3.94 16.58 17.30
C GLN A 33 -3.36 15.18 17.45
N MET A 34 -3.13 14.78 18.70
CA MET A 34 -2.79 13.40 19.01
C MET A 34 -3.95 12.48 18.62
N LEU A 35 -3.64 11.40 17.91
CA LEU A 35 -4.64 10.42 17.50
C LEU A 35 -5.03 9.53 18.68
N ASP A 36 -6.28 9.06 18.71
CA ASP A 36 -6.71 8.04 19.65
C ASP A 36 -5.97 6.72 19.38
N LYS A 37 -5.66 5.97 20.45
CA LYS A 37 -5.06 4.63 20.40
C LYS A 37 -5.79 3.70 19.42
N LYS A 38 -7.12 3.83 19.32
CA LYS A 38 -7.92 3.04 18.35
C LYS A 38 -7.51 3.31 16.91
N VAL A 39 -7.20 4.56 16.56
CA VAL A 39 -6.75 4.94 15.21
C VAL A 39 -5.40 4.30 14.89
N TYR A 40 -4.44 4.37 15.82
CA TYR A 40 -3.15 3.69 15.67
C TYR A 40 -3.30 2.19 15.40
N ILE A 41 -4.11 1.51 16.20
CA ILE A 41 -4.38 0.06 16.04
C ILE A 41 -5.02 -0.21 14.68
N THR A 42 -6.00 0.61 14.29
CA THR A 42 -6.75 0.43 13.04
C THR A 42 -5.84 0.59 11.82
N VAL A 43 -5.06 1.67 11.77
CA VAL A 43 -4.10 1.92 10.69
C VAL A 43 -3.01 0.86 10.66
N PHE A 44 -2.58 0.37 11.82
CA PHE A 44 -1.63 -0.73 11.88
C PHE A 44 -2.14 -1.97 11.15
N PHE A 45 -3.34 -2.44 11.49
CA PHE A 45 -3.89 -3.68 10.91
C PHE A 45 -4.41 -3.54 9.48
N ILE A 46 -4.88 -2.35 9.10
CA ILE A 46 -5.49 -2.13 7.77
C ILE A 46 -4.47 -1.64 6.74
N LEU A 47 -3.39 -0.97 7.16
CA LEU A 47 -2.42 -0.36 6.24
C LEU A 47 -0.98 -0.81 6.49
N LEU A 48 -0.42 -0.63 7.69
CA LEU A 48 1.01 -0.91 7.93
C LEU A 48 1.35 -2.39 7.80
N LEU A 49 0.61 -3.26 8.49
CA LEU A 49 0.83 -4.71 8.45
C LEU A 49 0.67 -5.27 7.03
N PRO A 50 -0.45 -5.04 6.31
CA PRO A 50 -0.61 -5.58 4.97
C PRO A 50 0.34 -4.96 3.94
N SER A 51 0.75 -3.69 4.06
CA SER A 51 1.76 -3.11 3.16
C SER A 51 3.16 -3.69 3.38
N PHE A 52 3.55 -3.96 4.63
CA PHE A 52 4.78 -4.68 4.93
C PHE A 52 4.77 -6.11 4.36
N LEU A 53 3.67 -6.85 4.56
CA LEU A 53 3.50 -8.18 4.00
C LEU A 53 3.45 -8.18 2.46
N ALA A 54 2.89 -7.13 1.86
CA ALA A 54 2.89 -6.93 0.41
C ALA A 54 4.32 -6.78 -0.15
N VAL A 55 5.22 -6.07 0.52
CA VAL A 55 6.64 -6.00 0.14
C VAL A 55 7.24 -7.41 0.08
N ILE A 56 7.05 -8.20 1.14
CA ILE A 56 7.54 -9.58 1.20
C ILE A 56 6.94 -10.41 0.06
N ALA A 57 5.64 -10.31 -0.17
CA ALA A 57 4.93 -11.05 -1.22
C ALA A 57 5.46 -10.74 -2.64
N VAL A 58 5.80 -9.47 -2.92
CA VAL A 58 6.43 -9.06 -4.18
C VAL A 58 7.82 -9.66 -4.31
N LEU A 59 8.63 -9.62 -3.25
CA LEU A 59 9.99 -10.15 -3.22
C LEU A 59 10.02 -11.67 -3.47
N VAL A 60 9.11 -12.42 -2.87
CA VAL A 60 8.96 -13.87 -3.10
C VAL A 60 8.22 -14.20 -4.42
N ARG A 61 7.70 -13.19 -5.11
CA ARG A 61 7.02 -13.28 -6.42
C ARG A 61 5.87 -14.29 -6.43
N LYS A 62 5.10 -14.35 -5.34
CA LYS A 62 3.93 -15.24 -5.20
C LYS A 62 2.65 -14.44 -5.47
N PRO A 63 2.04 -14.53 -6.67
CA PRO A 63 0.93 -13.64 -7.05
C PRO A 63 -0.29 -13.78 -6.12
N ILE A 64 -0.54 -14.98 -5.60
CA ILE A 64 -1.64 -15.23 -4.65
C ILE A 64 -1.44 -14.42 -3.36
N LEU A 65 -0.23 -14.41 -2.79
CA LEU A 65 0.09 -13.60 -1.62
C LEU A 65 -0.01 -12.11 -1.93
N MET A 66 0.47 -11.70 -3.11
CA MET A 66 0.40 -10.30 -3.51
C MET A 66 -1.06 -9.83 -3.65
N ILE A 67 -1.94 -10.64 -4.24
CA ILE A 67 -3.37 -10.37 -4.35
C ILE A 67 -4.03 -10.33 -2.98
N LEU A 68 -3.71 -11.29 -2.08
CA LEU A 68 -4.25 -11.33 -0.72
C LEU A 68 -3.96 -10.02 0.03
N PHE A 69 -2.70 -9.60 0.07
CA PHE A 69 -2.32 -8.38 0.78
C PHE A 69 -2.76 -7.10 0.05
N GLY A 70 -2.81 -7.11 -1.29
CA GLY A 70 -3.39 -6.01 -2.06
C GLY A 70 -4.89 -5.84 -1.79
N ALA A 71 -5.63 -6.94 -1.70
CA ALA A 71 -7.03 -6.94 -1.35
C ALA A 71 -7.26 -6.48 0.09
N TRP A 72 -6.36 -6.84 1.01
CA TRP A 72 -6.38 -6.34 2.38
C TRP A 72 -6.14 -4.82 2.44
N LEU A 73 -5.25 -4.27 1.59
CA LEU A 73 -5.04 -2.82 1.52
C LEU A 73 -6.22 -2.03 0.96
N LEU A 74 -7.11 -2.65 0.16
CA LEU A 74 -8.18 -1.94 -0.54
C LEU A 74 -9.05 -1.06 0.36
N PRO A 75 -9.65 -1.54 1.47
CA PRO A 75 -10.57 -0.72 2.25
C PRO A 75 -9.93 0.54 2.82
N GLY A 76 -8.74 0.42 3.42
CA GLY A 76 -8.05 1.57 4.03
C GLY A 76 -7.53 2.56 2.99
N THR A 77 -6.91 2.05 1.92
CA THR A 77 -6.36 2.92 0.86
C THR A 77 -7.46 3.64 0.10
N LEU A 78 -8.58 2.98 -0.20
CA LEU A 78 -9.74 3.62 -0.83
C LEU A 78 -10.34 4.69 0.07
N TYR A 79 -10.59 4.37 1.35
CA TYR A 79 -11.14 5.32 2.31
C TYR A 79 -10.30 6.60 2.39
N LEU A 80 -8.99 6.48 2.63
CA LEU A 80 -8.10 7.64 2.73
C LEU A 80 -7.94 8.39 1.39
N SER A 81 -8.07 7.70 0.26
CA SER A 81 -7.96 8.34 -1.06
C SER A 81 -9.16 9.19 -1.44
N ILE A 82 -10.34 8.94 -0.90
CA ILE A 82 -11.58 9.65 -1.29
C ILE A 82 -12.11 10.57 -0.19
N ALA A 83 -11.61 10.44 1.04
CA ALA A 83 -12.10 11.22 2.17
C ALA A 83 -11.99 12.74 1.96
N ALA A 84 -10.97 13.20 1.24
CA ALA A 84 -10.81 14.61 0.86
C ALA A 84 -9.96 14.75 -0.41
N ILE A 85 -10.39 15.61 -1.34
CA ILE A 85 -9.71 15.91 -2.60
C ILE A 85 -9.59 17.44 -2.76
N PRO A 86 -8.40 18.00 -3.07
CA PRO A 86 -7.09 17.34 -3.16
C PRO A 86 -6.37 17.27 -1.80
N THR A 87 -5.76 16.14 -1.50
CA THR A 87 -4.89 15.91 -0.33
C THR A 87 -3.74 14.96 -0.66
N LEU A 88 -2.70 14.97 0.18
CA LEU A 88 -1.59 14.01 0.14
C LEU A 88 -2.08 12.55 0.16
N TRP A 89 -3.23 12.30 0.80
CA TRP A 89 -3.81 10.97 0.94
C TRP A 89 -4.37 10.41 -0.37
N ASN A 90 -4.65 11.24 -1.37
CA ASN A 90 -5.01 10.75 -2.71
C ASN A 90 -3.88 9.93 -3.36
N LEU A 91 -2.63 10.00 -2.85
CA LEU A 91 -1.54 9.15 -3.33
C LEU A 91 -1.73 7.65 -3.02
N TYR A 92 -2.54 7.30 -2.02
CA TYR A 92 -2.80 5.89 -1.69
C TYR A 92 -3.37 5.12 -2.89
N ILE A 93 -4.36 5.67 -3.60
CA ILE A 93 -4.96 5.00 -4.76
C ILE A 93 -3.98 4.88 -5.92
N ILE A 94 -3.11 5.87 -6.11
CA ILE A 94 -2.07 5.84 -7.16
C ILE A 94 -1.11 4.67 -6.90
N PHE A 95 -0.57 4.57 -5.68
CA PHE A 95 0.33 3.47 -5.34
C PHE A 95 -0.37 2.12 -5.33
N LEU A 96 -1.65 2.06 -4.95
CA LEU A 96 -2.43 0.83 -5.01
C LEU A 96 -2.61 0.33 -6.45
N ILE A 97 -2.95 1.23 -7.40
CA ILE A 97 -3.06 0.89 -8.82
C ILE A 97 -1.71 0.39 -9.36
N ILE A 98 -0.62 1.09 -9.05
CA ILE A 98 0.74 0.67 -9.45
C ILE A 98 1.08 -0.72 -8.89
N TYR A 99 0.73 -0.97 -7.63
CA TYR A 99 0.90 -2.28 -7.00
C TYR A 99 0.13 -3.38 -7.75
N PHE A 100 -1.15 -3.17 -8.08
CA PHE A 100 -1.92 -4.16 -8.84
C PHE A 100 -1.39 -4.37 -10.27
N ILE A 101 -0.92 -3.31 -10.95
CA ILE A 101 -0.25 -3.43 -12.25
C ILE A 101 0.98 -4.36 -12.14
N SER A 102 1.76 -4.22 -11.06
CA SER A 102 2.93 -5.08 -10.83
C SER A 102 2.54 -6.56 -10.71
N ILE A 103 1.44 -6.88 -10.03
CA ILE A 103 0.92 -8.24 -9.87
C ILE A 103 0.57 -8.83 -11.23
N VAL A 104 -0.21 -8.13 -12.04
CA VAL A 104 -0.66 -8.61 -13.36
C VAL A 104 0.55 -8.92 -14.25
N ARG A 105 1.56 -8.04 -14.24
CA ARG A 105 2.77 -8.19 -15.07
C ARG A 105 3.67 -9.33 -14.59
N ILE A 106 3.82 -9.53 -13.28
CA ILE A 106 4.55 -10.67 -12.72
C ILE A 106 3.80 -11.99 -13.00
N LYS A 107 2.47 -12.03 -12.83
CA LYS A 107 1.64 -13.22 -13.06
C LYS A 107 1.71 -13.71 -14.50
N LYS A 108 1.57 -12.82 -15.50
CA LYS A 108 1.61 -13.18 -16.93
C LYS A 108 2.90 -13.89 -17.33
N ARG A 109 4.00 -13.68 -16.59
CA ARG A 109 5.30 -14.29 -16.88
C ARG A 109 5.53 -15.62 -16.17
N ASN A 110 4.79 -15.87 -15.09
CA ASN A 110 4.87 -17.14 -14.33
C ASN A 110 3.91 -18.21 -14.87
N ALA A 111 2.97 -17.82 -15.74
CA ALA A 111 2.08 -18.71 -16.50
C ALA A 111 2.72 -19.03 -17.85
#